data_AF-A0A2M7VI78-F1
#
_entry.id   AF-A0A2M7VI78-F1
#
_cell.length_a   1.000
_cell.length_b   1.000
_cell.length_c   1.000
_cell.angle_alpha   90.00
_cell.angle_beta   90.00
_cell.angle_gamma   90.00
#
_symmetry.space_group_name_H-M   'P 1'
#
loop_
_entity.id
_entity.type
_entity.pdbx_description
1 polymer ?
#
loop_
_entity_poly.entity_id
_entity_poly.type
_entity_poly.pdbx_seq_one_letter_code
_entity_poly.pdbx_strand_id
1 'polypeptide(L)'
;EDDFVFSCSGLATTSQEKADDLSFSCTGKLIGRALVFKMADIKAAAINLLNEKKEAWQDLRSDSLQISFVPKGVITQSGRLNLSLLAGVKAFQKTELDELQKQVAGKNQAEIEQILSSQFPQIEKPQFKFWPFWAKRAPSTLNDIKIYLTF
;
A
#
# COMPACT_ATOMS: atom_id res chain seq x y z
N GLU A 1 -18.31 19.40 18.25
CA GLU A 1 -19.68 19.93 18.35
C GLU A 1 -20.30 19.86 16.98
N ASP A 2 -21.33 19.03 16.85
CA ASP A 2 -22.18 18.98 15.66
C ASP A 2 -23.31 20.00 15.89
N ASP A 3 -23.31 21.09 15.12
CA ASP A 3 -24.39 22.07 15.16
C ASP A 3 -25.58 21.52 14.37
N PHE A 4 -26.53 20.96 15.09
CA PHE A 4 -27.81 20.54 14.53
C PHE A 4 -28.77 21.73 14.51
N VAL A 5 -28.92 22.38 13.34
CA VAL A 5 -29.94 23.40 13.14
C VAL A 5 -31.14 22.76 12.46
N PHE A 6 -32.18 22.50 13.24
CA PHE A 6 -33.49 22.09 12.73
C PHE A 6 -34.37 23.35 12.61
N SER A 7 -34.76 23.71 11.39
CA SER A 7 -35.81 24.72 11.18
C SER A 7 -37.10 24.02 10.79
N CYS A 8 -38.00 23.87 11.76
CA CYS A 8 -39.38 23.48 11.50
C CYS A 8 -40.21 24.75 11.30
N SER A 9 -40.80 24.92 10.13
CA SER A 9 -41.79 25.99 9.88
C SER A 9 -43.12 25.36 9.52
N GLY A 10 -44.11 25.50 10.41
CA GLY A 10 -45.48 25.03 10.28
C GLY A 10 -46.29 25.37 11.54
N LEU A 11 -47.35 26.16 11.38
CA LEU A 11 -48.03 26.96 12.40
C LEU A 11 -48.84 26.19 13.45
N ALA A 12 -49.06 26.88 14.57
CA ALA A 12 -50.13 26.60 15.52
C ALA A 12 -51.49 26.52 14.84
N THR A 13 -52.27 25.47 15.15
CA THR A 13 -53.70 25.45 14.93
C THR A 13 -54.40 25.23 16.26
N THR A 14 -55.16 26.24 16.66
CA THR A 14 -56.17 26.14 17.71
C THR A 14 -57.43 25.56 17.09
N SER A 15 -57.94 24.48 17.70
CA SER A 15 -59.28 23.89 17.60
C SER A 15 -59.62 22.88 16.49
N GLN A 16 -60.09 21.73 17.00
CA GLN A 16 -61.18 20.84 16.57
C GLN A 16 -61.58 20.84 15.08
N GLU A 17 -61.19 19.80 14.35
CA GLU A 17 -62.07 18.77 13.74
C GLU A 17 -61.20 17.84 12.88
N LYS A 18 -61.66 16.59 12.73
CA LYS A 18 -61.00 15.45 12.06
C LYS A 18 -60.29 15.85 10.74
N ALA A 19 -58.96 15.78 10.70
CA ALA A 19 -58.18 15.92 9.47
C ALA A 19 -57.22 14.72 9.35
N ASP A 20 -57.66 13.68 8.64
CA ASP A 20 -56.95 12.42 8.38
C ASP A 20 -55.73 12.57 7.42
N ASP A 21 -55.19 13.78 7.24
CA ASP A 21 -54.11 14.01 6.25
C ASP A 21 -53.13 15.15 6.65
N LEU A 22 -52.84 15.27 7.94
CA LEU A 22 -51.79 16.17 8.44
C LEU A 22 -50.40 15.56 8.18
N SER A 23 -49.90 15.72 6.97
CA SER A 23 -48.49 15.45 6.66
C SER A 23 -47.66 16.72 6.84
N PHE A 24 -46.64 16.65 7.70
CA PHE A 24 -45.61 17.67 7.81
C PHE A 24 -44.30 17.09 7.29
N SER A 25 -43.61 17.85 6.43
CA SER A 25 -42.29 17.50 5.91
C SER A 25 -41.25 18.30 6.68
N CYS A 26 -40.38 17.60 7.40
CA CYS A 26 -39.24 18.20 8.08
C CYS A 26 -37.98 17.92 7.25
N THR A 27 -37.31 18.97 6.80
CA THR A 27 -36.05 18.85 6.05
C THR A 27 -34.93 19.41 6.91
N GLY A 28 -34.07 18.54 7.43
CA GLY A 28 -32.86 18.92 8.16
C GLY A 28 -31.63 18.85 7.26
N LYS A 29 -30.71 19.80 7.41
CA LYS A 29 -29.40 19.75 6.75
C LYS A 29 -28.36 19.20 7.73
N LEU A 30 -27.85 18.00 7.44
CA LEU A 30 -26.75 17.40 8.20
C LEU A 30 -25.40 17.84 7.60
N ILE A 31 -24.57 18.49 8.40
CA ILE A 31 -23.19 18.83 8.03
C ILE A 31 -22.25 18.04 8.94
N GLY A 32 -21.70 16.94 8.42
CA GLY A 32 -20.68 16.16 9.11
C GLY A 32 -19.28 16.68 8.79
N ARG A 33 -18.40 16.75 9.80
CA ARG A 33 -16.96 17.01 9.63
C ARG A 33 -16.18 15.78 10.10
N ALA A 34 -15.26 15.30 9.27
CA ALA A 34 -14.41 14.16 9.61
C ALA A 34 -12.93 14.54 9.51
N LEU A 35 -12.13 14.07 10.47
CA LEU A 35 -10.67 14.06 10.34
C LEU A 35 -10.28 12.80 9.56
N VAL A 36 -9.64 12.98 8.40
CA VAL A 36 -9.18 11.89 7.55
C VAL A 36 -7.67 11.94 7.39
N PHE A 37 -7.04 10.78 7.31
CA PHE A 37 -5.61 10.65 7.05
C PHE A 37 -5.36 10.64 5.54
N LYS A 38 -4.21 11.19 5.12
CA LYS A 38 -3.79 11.07 3.72
C LYS A 38 -3.40 9.61 3.46
N MET A 39 -3.79 9.09 2.29
CA MET A 39 -3.43 7.72 1.90
C MET A 39 -1.91 7.49 1.87
N ALA A 40 -1.12 8.51 1.54
CA ALA A 40 0.34 8.44 1.54
C ALA A 40 0.90 8.13 2.95
N ASP A 41 0.34 8.78 3.99
CA ASP A 41 0.75 8.58 5.37
C ASP A 41 0.39 7.16 5.85
N ILE A 42 -0.80 6.66 5.45
CA ILE A 42 -1.22 5.29 5.74
C ILE A 42 -0.29 4.27 5.06
N LYS A 43 0.09 4.51 3.80
CA LYS A 43 1.03 3.65 3.07
C LYS A 43 2.41 3.62 3.74
N ALA A 44 2.93 4.79 4.14
CA ALA A 44 4.19 4.87 4.85
C ALA A 44 4.15 4.11 6.20
N ALA A 45 3.08 4.31 6.97
CA ALA A 45 2.89 3.57 8.23
C ALA A 45 2.80 2.05 8.01
N ALA A 46 2.08 1.61 6.98
CA ALA A 46 1.96 0.19 6.63
C ALA A 46 3.32 -0.42 6.26
N ILE A 47 4.13 0.26 5.43
CA ILE A 47 5.48 -0.19 5.06
C ILE A 47 6.37 -0.29 6.29
N ASN A 48 6.34 0.68 7.20
CA ASN A 48 7.14 0.66 8.42
C ASN A 48 6.79 -0.55 9.30
N LEU A 49 5.49 -0.80 9.51
CA LEU A 49 5.03 -1.96 10.28
C LEU A 49 5.40 -3.29 9.63
N LEU A 50 5.37 -3.37 8.30
CA LEU A 50 5.80 -4.56 7.57
C LEU A 50 7.31 -4.76 7.65
N ASN A 51 8.09 -3.67 7.64
CA ASN A 51 9.54 -3.71 7.81
C ASN A 51 9.95 -4.15 9.22
N GLU A 52 9.19 -3.83 10.25
CA GLU A 52 9.45 -4.32 11.62
C GLU A 52 9.19 -5.83 11.75
N LYS A 53 8.29 -6.37 10.93
CA LYS A 53 7.92 -7.80 10.95
C LYS A 53 8.70 -8.66 9.96
N LYS A 54 9.49 -8.06 9.07
CA LYS A 54 10.25 -8.82 8.09
C LYS A 54 11.42 -9.55 8.75
N GLU A 55 11.77 -10.70 8.20
CA GLU A 55 13.01 -11.37 8.60
C GLU A 55 14.23 -10.65 8.01
N ALA A 56 15.38 -10.74 8.67
CA ALA A 56 16.59 -10.00 8.26
C ALA A 56 17.09 -10.34 6.84
N TRP A 57 16.78 -11.55 6.36
CA TRP A 57 17.12 -12.02 5.01
C TRP A 57 16.08 -11.61 3.96
N GLN A 58 15.01 -10.91 4.33
CA GLN A 58 13.97 -10.46 3.42
C GLN A 58 14.06 -8.97 3.16
N ASP A 59 13.71 -8.59 1.92
CA ASP A 59 13.44 -7.21 1.58
C ASP A 59 12.08 -7.05 0.90
N LEU A 60 11.47 -5.88 1.07
CA LEU A 60 10.06 -5.65 0.70
C LEU A 60 9.95 -4.87 -0.61
N ARG A 61 9.06 -5.31 -1.49
CA ARG A 61 8.73 -4.63 -2.74
C ARG A 61 7.69 -3.54 -2.47
N SER A 62 8.14 -2.32 -2.15
CA SER A 62 7.26 -1.22 -1.74
C SER A 62 6.17 -0.86 -2.78
N ASP A 63 6.44 -1.07 -4.06
CA ASP A 63 5.51 -0.87 -5.18
C ASP A 63 4.36 -1.91 -5.20
N SER A 64 4.56 -3.09 -4.59
CA SER A 64 3.56 -4.16 -4.50
C SER A 64 2.60 -4.01 -3.31
N LEU A 65 2.74 -2.94 -2.54
CA LEU A 65 1.94 -2.72 -1.35
C LEU A 65 0.46 -2.64 -1.70
N GLN A 66 -0.30 -3.59 -1.16
CA GLN A 66 -1.75 -3.62 -1.21
C GLN A 66 -2.30 -3.31 0.17
N ILE A 67 -3.29 -2.42 0.21
CA ILE A 67 -3.97 -2.00 1.42
C ILE A 67 -5.46 -2.13 1.20
N SER A 68 -6.15 -2.79 2.14
CA SER A 68 -7.61 -2.79 2.21
C SER A 68 -8.08 -2.41 3.61
N PHE A 69 -9.25 -1.79 3.65
CA PHE A 69 -9.87 -1.32 4.89
C PHE A 69 -11.12 -2.15 5.13
N VAL A 70 -11.21 -2.76 6.31
CA VAL A 70 -12.41 -3.48 6.74
C VAL A 70 -13.01 -2.73 7.92
N PRO A 71 -14.21 -2.12 7.76
CA PRO A 71 -14.87 -1.44 8.86
C PRO A 71 -15.23 -2.47 9.94
N LYS A 72 -14.88 -2.20 11.20
CA LYS A 72 -15.24 -3.07 12.33
C LYS A 72 -16.71 -2.90 12.76
N GLY A 73 -17.44 -2.01 12.10
CA GLY A 73 -18.89 -1.89 12.22
C GLY A 73 -19.35 -1.53 13.63
N VAL A 74 -18.99 -0.32 14.11
CA VAL A 74 -19.73 0.52 15.07
C VAL A 74 -19.00 1.87 15.14
N ILE A 75 -19.72 2.97 14.89
CA ILE A 75 -19.25 4.31 15.27
C ILE A 75 -19.35 4.37 16.79
N THR A 76 -18.22 4.58 17.47
CA THR A 76 -18.21 4.65 18.94
C THR A 76 -19.06 5.82 19.43
N GLN A 77 -19.44 5.80 20.72
CA GLN A 77 -20.11 6.95 21.36
C GLN A 77 -19.31 8.26 21.25
N SER A 78 -18.00 8.16 21.04
CA SER A 78 -17.09 9.29 20.77
C SER A 78 -17.01 9.72 19.30
N GLY A 79 -17.88 9.19 18.43
CA GLY A 79 -17.91 9.52 17.00
C GLY A 79 -16.76 8.94 16.19
N ARG A 80 -16.04 7.93 16.71
CA ARG A 80 -14.88 7.34 16.02
C ARG A 80 -15.29 6.09 15.26
N LEU A 81 -14.86 6.00 14.01
CA LEU A 81 -14.96 4.79 13.20
C LEU A 81 -13.66 4.00 13.30
N ASN A 82 -13.73 2.80 13.87
CA ASN A 82 -12.60 1.88 13.92
C ASN A 82 -12.49 1.08 12.62
N LEU A 83 -11.36 1.21 11.93
CA LEU A 83 -11.04 0.48 10.70
C LEU A 83 -9.95 -0.55 10.98
N SER A 84 -10.14 -1.77 10.50
CA SER A 84 -9.04 -2.73 10.37
C SER A 84 -8.28 -2.44 9.07
N LEU A 85 -6.97 -2.27 9.18
CA LEU A 85 -6.09 -2.19 8.03
C LEU A 85 -5.56 -3.60 7.73
N LEU A 86 -5.82 -4.09 6.52
CA LEU A 86 -5.15 -5.27 5.99
C LEU A 86 -4.10 -4.77 5.00
N ALA A 87 -2.83 -5.08 5.26
CA ALA A 87 -1.72 -4.69 4.40
C ALA A 87 -0.94 -5.94 3.99
N GLY A 88 -0.64 -6.04 2.69
CA GLY A 88 0.18 -7.10 2.12
C GLY A 88 1.22 -6.52 1.18
N VAL A 89 2.41 -7.11 1.18
CA VAL A 89 3.52 -6.72 0.31
C VAL A 89 4.26 -7.97 -0.14
N LYS A 90 4.75 -8.00 -1.38
CA LYS A 90 5.65 -9.05 -1.84
C LYS A 90 7.02 -8.83 -1.20
N ALA A 91 7.63 -9.93 -0.72
CA ALA A 91 8.99 -9.94 -0.19
C ALA A 91 9.89 -10.81 -1.07
N PHE A 92 11.20 -10.52 -1.07
CA PHE A 92 12.22 -11.31 -1.76
C PHE A 92 13.43 -11.55 -0.86
N GLN A 93 14.21 -12.60 -1.16
CA GLN A 93 15.39 -12.93 -0.36
C GLN A 93 16.56 -12.01 -0.72
N LYS A 94 17.12 -11.33 0.27
CA LYS A 94 18.31 -10.49 0.13
C LYS A 94 19.57 -11.32 -0.09
N THR A 95 19.66 -12.49 0.55
CA THR A 95 20.83 -13.39 0.46
C THR A 95 21.08 -13.85 -0.98
N GLU A 96 20.03 -14.05 -1.77
CA GLU A 96 20.12 -14.45 -3.18
C GLU A 96 20.86 -13.41 -4.04
N LEU A 97 20.74 -12.11 -3.73
CA LEU A 97 21.41 -11.05 -4.49
C LEU A 97 22.91 -10.98 -4.19
N ASP A 98 23.31 -11.10 -2.93
CA ASP A 98 24.72 -11.08 -2.52
C ASP A 98 25.45 -12.33 -3.02
N GLU A 99 24.78 -13.48 -3.01
CA GLU A 99 25.29 -14.72 -3.60
C GLU A 99 25.38 -14.62 -5.12
N LEU A 100 24.37 -14.05 -5.78
CA LEU A 100 24.40 -13.84 -7.22
C LEU A 100 25.55 -12.92 -7.63
N GLN A 101 25.83 -11.83 -6.89
CA GLN A 101 27.00 -10.98 -7.12
C GLN A 101 28.31 -11.79 -7.10
N LYS A 102 28.46 -12.69 -6.11
CA LYS A 102 29.65 -13.55 -5.98
C LYS A 102 29.78 -14.52 -7.15
N GLN A 103 28.67 -15.11 -7.60
CA GLN A 103 28.68 -16.07 -8.70
C GLN A 103 28.94 -15.40 -10.06
N VAL A 104 28.49 -14.15 -10.23
CA VAL A 104 28.63 -13.35 -11.45
C VAL A 104 30.02 -12.71 -11.58
N ALA A 105 30.73 -12.50 -10.46
CA ALA A 105 32.03 -11.85 -10.46
C ALA A 105 33.04 -12.52 -11.43
N GLY A 106 33.63 -11.72 -12.32
CA GLY A 106 34.58 -12.20 -13.33
C GLY A 106 33.99 -13.05 -14.48
N LYS A 107 32.68 -13.32 -14.47
CA LYS A 107 32.01 -14.11 -15.51
C LYS A 107 31.68 -13.28 -16.74
N ASN A 108 31.61 -13.94 -17.89
CA ASN A 108 31.11 -13.34 -19.12
C ASN A 108 29.59 -13.45 -19.23
N GLN A 109 28.98 -12.74 -20.18
CA GLN A 109 27.52 -12.71 -20.35
C GLN A 109 26.90 -14.12 -20.49
N ALA A 110 27.47 -15.01 -21.30
CA ALA A 110 26.91 -16.35 -21.52
C ALA A 110 26.97 -17.20 -20.24
N GLU A 111 28.04 -17.10 -19.46
CA GLU A 111 28.15 -17.75 -18.16
C GLU A 111 27.11 -17.22 -17.17
N ILE A 112 26.89 -15.90 -17.17
CA ILE A 112 25.90 -15.27 -16.30
C ILE A 112 24.47 -15.70 -16.69
N GLU A 113 24.16 -15.72 -17.98
CA GLU A 113 22.88 -16.20 -18.50
C GLU A 113 22.62 -17.64 -18.05
N GLN A 114 23.63 -18.52 -18.13
CA GLN A 114 23.52 -19.90 -17.66
C GLN A 114 23.25 -19.99 -16.15
N ILE A 115 23.92 -19.16 -15.33
CA ILE A 115 23.67 -19.09 -13.89
C ILE A 115 22.24 -18.65 -13.61
N LEU A 116 21.77 -17.59 -14.28
CA LEU A 116 20.42 -17.05 -14.10
C LEU A 116 19.36 -18.05 -14.53
N SER A 117 19.51 -18.71 -15.69
CA SER A 117 18.55 -19.69 -16.17
C SER A 117 18.48 -20.96 -15.31
N SER A 118 19.58 -21.33 -14.64
CA SER A 118 19.62 -22.54 -13.81
C SER A 118 19.12 -22.31 -12.38
N GLN A 119 19.47 -21.17 -11.77
CA GLN A 119 19.12 -20.88 -10.39
C GLN A 119 17.84 -20.04 -10.24
N PHE A 120 17.51 -19.26 -11.27
CA PHE A 120 16.38 -18.32 -11.25
C PHE A 120 15.51 -18.49 -12.50
N PRO A 121 14.86 -19.64 -12.69
CA PRO A 121 14.00 -19.91 -13.86
C PRO A 121 12.83 -18.91 -14.00
N GLN A 122 12.49 -18.19 -12.94
CA GLN A 122 11.50 -17.12 -12.92
C GLN A 122 11.94 -15.82 -13.63
N ILE A 123 13.21 -15.68 -14.03
CA ILE A 123 13.68 -14.49 -14.76
C ILE A 123 13.33 -14.61 -16.24
N GLU A 124 12.36 -13.81 -16.69
CA GLU A 124 11.94 -13.82 -18.10
C GLU A 124 12.95 -13.16 -19.03
N LYS A 125 13.56 -12.04 -18.61
CA LYS A 125 14.45 -11.22 -19.46
C LYS A 125 15.61 -10.61 -18.67
N PRO A 126 16.79 -11.25 -18.63
CA PRO A 126 17.97 -10.62 -18.05
C PRO A 126 18.50 -9.52 -18.97
N GLN A 127 18.92 -8.38 -18.39
CA GLN A 127 19.57 -7.29 -19.10
C GLN A 127 20.98 -7.07 -18.58
N PHE A 128 21.96 -6.99 -19.48
CA PHE A 128 23.36 -6.80 -19.13
C PHE A 128 23.86 -5.44 -19.61
N LYS A 129 24.48 -4.68 -18.71
CA LYS A 129 25.15 -3.42 -19.04
C LYS A 129 26.59 -3.49 -18.51
N PHE A 130 27.53 -3.68 -19.41
CA PHE A 130 28.95 -3.60 -19.09
C PHE A 130 29.44 -2.17 -19.25
N TRP A 131 30.08 -1.64 -18.22
CA TRP A 131 30.76 -0.35 -18.26
C TRP A 131 32.24 -0.54 -17.88
N PRO A 132 33.20 -0.14 -18.72
CA PRO A 132 33.01 0.45 -20.05
C PRO A 132 32.37 -0.52 -21.06
N PHE A 133 31.72 0.01 -22.11
CA PHE A 133 30.96 -0.80 -23.09
C PHE A 133 31.78 -1.88 -23.83
N TRP A 134 33.11 -1.78 -23.78
CA TRP A 134 34.04 -2.75 -24.38
C TRP A 134 34.41 -3.92 -23.43
N ALA A 135 34.00 -3.86 -22.17
CA ALA A 135 34.20 -4.95 -21.23
C ALA A 135 33.34 -6.16 -21.62
N LYS A 136 33.97 -7.34 -21.71
CA LYS A 136 33.31 -8.62 -22.05
C LYS A 136 32.96 -9.47 -20.83
N ARG A 137 33.34 -9.02 -19.63
CA ARG A 137 33.20 -9.73 -18.36
C ARG A 137 32.78 -8.77 -17.26
N ALA A 138 32.07 -9.31 -16.27
CA ALA A 138 31.80 -8.60 -15.04
C ALA A 138 33.12 -8.32 -14.29
N PRO A 139 33.22 -7.21 -13.55
CA PRO A 139 34.31 -6.97 -12.61
C PRO A 139 34.48 -8.14 -11.64
N SER A 140 35.71 -8.36 -11.18
CA SER A 140 35.97 -9.32 -10.09
C SER A 140 35.62 -8.76 -8.71
N THR A 141 35.56 -7.43 -8.59
CA THR A 141 35.21 -6.73 -7.35
C THR A 141 33.69 -6.66 -7.18
N LEU A 142 33.16 -7.18 -6.08
CA LEU A 142 31.71 -7.22 -5.84
C LEU A 142 31.06 -5.82 -5.82
N ASN A 143 31.77 -4.82 -5.28
CA ASN A 143 31.26 -3.44 -5.19
C ASN A 143 31.02 -2.77 -6.56
N ASP A 144 31.67 -3.28 -7.61
CA ASP A 144 31.51 -2.77 -8.97
C ASP A 144 30.36 -3.46 -9.72
N ILE A 145 29.73 -4.47 -9.12
CA ILE A 145 28.60 -5.22 -9.68
C ILE A 145 27.31 -4.70 -9.06
N LYS A 146 26.48 -4.06 -9.87
CA LYS A 146 25.17 -3.56 -9.45
C LYS A 146 24.07 -4.40 -10.08
N ILE A 147 23.27 -5.06 -9.25
CA ILE A 147 22.13 -5.85 -9.67
C ILE A 147 20.87 -5.05 -9.37
N TYR A 148 20.05 -4.85 -10.39
CA TYR A 148 18.77 -4.16 -10.27
C TYR A 148 17.66 -5.14 -10.65
N LEU A 149 16.74 -5.36 -9.72
CA LEU A 149 15.51 -6.10 -10.01
C LEU A 149 14.49 -5.13 -10.59
N THR A 150 14.08 -5.38 -11.83
CA THR A 150 13.01 -4.65 -12.52
C THR A 150 11.85 -5.60 -12.71
N PHE A 151 10.64 -5.21 -12.29
CA PHE A 151 9.43 -6.04 -12.31
C PHE A 151 8.37 -5.44 -13.23
#